data_AF-A0A7K4FS29-F1
#
_entry.id   AF-A0A7K4FS29-F1
#
_cell.length_a   1.000
_cell.length_b   1.000
_cell.length_c   1.000
_cell.angle_alpha   90.00
_cell.angle_beta   90.00
_cell.angle_gamma   90.00
#
_symmetry.space_group_name_H-M   'P 1'
#
loop_
_entity.id
_entity.type
_entity.pdbx_description
1 polymer ?
#
loop_
_entity_poly.entity_id
_entity_poly.type
_entity_poly.pdbx_seq_one_letter_code
_entity_poly.pdbx_strand_id
1 'polypeptide(L)'
;MKKWITISFNEAEYNYIMSSSGSSFNDVANKKISSYLNGKLSLKFPPPKVGSGPRTIRKDIAVDEDTLNTLKQKAEELGISLALLVRSILLS
;
A
#
# COMPACT_ATOMS: atom_id res chain seq x y z
N MET A 1 -10.21 -14.89 9.31
CA MET A 1 -8.99 -15.51 8.75
C MET A 1 -8.14 -14.40 8.13
N LYS A 2 -6.80 -14.41 8.29
CA LYS A 2 -5.95 -13.40 7.63
C LYS A 2 -5.75 -13.76 6.15
N LYS A 3 -5.76 -12.75 5.28
CA LYS A 3 -5.39 -12.83 3.86
C LYS A 3 -4.14 -11.97 3.61
N TRP A 4 -3.43 -12.25 2.53
CA TRP A 4 -2.15 -11.61 2.24
C TRP A 4 -2.19 -10.85 0.92
N ILE A 5 -1.67 -9.63 0.92
CA ILE A 5 -1.46 -8.82 -0.29
C ILE A 5 0.04 -8.60 -0.46
N THR A 6 0.63 -9.12 -1.53
CA THR A 6 2.05 -8.91 -1.86
C THR A 6 2.22 -7.64 -2.67
N ILE A 7 3.05 -6.72 -2.18
CA ILE A 7 3.36 -5.45 -2.86
C ILE A 7 4.87 -5.32 -3.08
N SER A 8 5.24 -4.75 -4.22
CA SER A 8 6.63 -4.46 -4.59
C SER A 8 6.90 -2.96 -4.59
N PHE A 9 8.01 -2.57 -4.00
CA PHE A 9 8.54 -1.20 -3.96
C PHE A 9 9.96 -1.18 -4.49
N ASN A 10 10.44 -0.02 -4.91
CA ASN A 10 11.87 0.22 -4.90
C ASN A 10 12.34 0.57 -3.47
N GLU A 11 13.66 0.57 -3.24
CA GLU A 11 14.23 0.85 -1.93
C GLU A 11 13.90 2.26 -1.39
N ALA A 12 13.87 3.28 -2.26
CA ALA A 12 13.52 4.64 -1.87
C ALA A 12 12.06 4.75 -1.39
N GLU A 13 11.13 4.10 -2.09
CA GLU A 13 9.71 4.01 -1.72
C GLU A 13 9.52 3.27 -0.40
N TYR A 14 10.20 2.14 -0.22
CA TYR A 14 10.13 1.39 1.03
C TYR A 14 10.67 2.23 2.20
N ASN A 15 11.82 2.89 2.01
CA ASN A 15 12.41 3.74 3.03
C ASN A 15 11.51 4.96 3.31
N TYR A 16 10.87 5.55 2.30
CA TYR A 16 9.88 6.60 2.51
C TYR A 16 8.73 6.13 3.41
N ILE A 17 8.16 4.95 3.14
CA ILE A 17 7.09 4.34 3.95
C ILE A 17 7.55 4.10 5.39
N MET A 18 8.80 3.67 5.59
CA MET A 18 9.34 3.30 6.89
C MET A 18 10.01 4.45 7.67
N SER A 19 10.29 5.59 7.01
CA SER A 19 11.17 6.66 7.52
C SER A 19 10.73 7.33 8.82
N SER A 20 9.50 7.13 9.26
CA SER A 20 8.87 7.97 10.28
C SER A 20 8.15 7.23 11.41
N SER A 21 8.16 5.89 11.46
CA SER A 21 7.25 5.16 12.36
C SER A 21 7.90 4.39 13.52
N GLY A 22 9.17 4.00 13.44
CA GLY A 22 9.77 3.03 14.40
C GLY A 22 8.98 1.71 14.54
N SER A 23 7.94 1.52 13.74
CA SER A 23 6.92 0.49 13.84
C SER A 23 7.16 -0.56 12.76
N SER A 24 6.53 -1.73 12.88
CA SER A 24 6.65 -2.74 11.84
C SER A 24 5.98 -2.28 10.54
N PHE A 25 6.42 -2.82 9.39
CA PHE A 25 5.81 -2.50 8.10
C PHE A 25 4.30 -2.79 8.06
N ASN A 26 3.87 -3.89 8.68
CA ASN A 26 2.46 -4.26 8.74
C ASN A 26 1.64 -3.26 9.57
N ASP A 27 2.20 -2.68 10.63
CA ASP A 27 1.50 -1.66 11.43
C ASP A 27 1.32 -0.37 10.64
N VAL A 28 2.37 0.07 9.95
CA VAL A 28 2.31 1.24 9.05
C VAL A 28 1.30 1.01 7.94
N ALA A 29 1.33 -0.18 7.31
CA ALA A 29 0.44 -0.52 6.22
C ALA A 29 -1.02 -0.54 6.65
N ASN A 30 -1.33 -1.23 7.76
CA ASN A 30 -2.70 -1.30 8.28
C ASN A 30 -3.21 0.07 8.73
N LYS A 31 -2.36 0.93 9.31
CA LYS A 31 -2.73 2.31 9.66
C LYS A 31 -3.12 3.11 8.42
N LYS A 32 -2.30 3.08 7.36
CA LYS A 32 -2.60 3.80 6.11
C LYS A 32 -3.83 3.26 5.38
N ILE A 33 -3.97 1.93 5.29
CA ILE A 33 -5.17 1.28 4.71
C ILE A 33 -6.42 1.71 5.48
N SER A 34 -6.39 1.65 6.81
CA SER A 34 -7.50 2.08 7.65
C SER A 34 -7.82 3.56 7.46
N SER A 35 -6.82 4.44 7.39
CA SER A 35 -7.03 5.86 7.12
C SER A 35 -7.67 6.12 5.76
N TYR A 36 -7.25 5.39 4.72
CA TYR A 36 -7.87 5.48 3.38
C TYR A 36 -9.32 5.02 3.38
N LEU A 37 -9.61 3.84 3.93
CA LEU A 37 -10.97 3.28 3.96
C LEU A 37 -11.94 4.15 4.78
N ASN A 38 -11.43 4.87 5.78
CA ASN A 38 -12.21 5.83 6.57
C ASN A 38 -12.27 7.25 5.95
N GLY A 39 -11.78 7.45 4.72
CA GLY A 39 -11.80 8.75 4.04
C GLY A 39 -10.85 9.81 4.61
N LYS A 40 -9.92 9.41 5.50
CA LYS A 40 -8.93 10.31 6.14
C LYS A 40 -7.62 10.42 5.36
N LEU A 41 -7.46 9.63 4.29
CA LEU A 41 -6.28 9.65 3.42
C LEU A 41 -6.74 9.81 1.97
N SER A 42 -6.21 10.83 1.29
CA SER A 42 -6.41 11.04 -0.14
C SER A 42 -5.34 10.29 -0.93
N LEU A 43 -5.73 9.65 -2.03
CA LEU A 43 -4.78 8.93 -2.88
C LEU A 43 -3.85 9.90 -3.62
N LYS A 44 -2.56 9.63 -3.52
CA LYS A 44 -1.53 10.18 -4.40
C LYS A 44 -1.00 9.04 -5.25
N PHE A 45 -1.32 9.06 -6.54
CA PHE A 45 -0.71 8.13 -7.47
C PHE A 45 0.76 8.54 -7.65
N PRO A 46 1.72 7.63 -7.37
CA PRO A 46 3.12 7.92 -7.63
C PRO A 46 3.29 8.18 -9.13
N PRO A 47 4.12 9.17 -9.53
CA PRO A 47 4.39 9.40 -10.94
C PRO A 47 4.90 8.10 -11.60
N PRO A 48 4.59 7.88 -12.90
CA PRO A 48 5.09 6.74 -13.64
C PRO A 48 6.62 6.83 -13.74
N LYS A 49 7.30 6.23 -12.75
CA LYS A 49 8.76 6.17 -12.56
C LYS A 49 9.47 7.53 -12.52
N VAL A 50 10.00 7.88 -11.34
CA VAL A 50 11.18 8.73 -11.25
C VAL A 50 12.20 8.00 -10.37
N GLY A 51 13.32 7.60 -10.99
CA GLY A 51 14.50 7.11 -10.27
C GLY A 51 14.55 5.60 -10.05
N SER A 52 15.36 4.94 -10.88
CA SER A 52 15.81 3.56 -10.73
C SER A 52 16.69 3.38 -9.48
N GLY A 53 16.13 2.84 -8.41
CA GLY A 53 16.91 2.09 -7.43
C GLY A 53 17.03 0.62 -7.90
N PRO A 54 18.21 -0.01 -7.89
CA PRO A 54 18.42 -1.33 -8.48
C PRO A 54 17.75 -2.48 -7.70
N ARG A 55 17.18 -2.21 -6.52
CA ARG A 55 16.65 -3.25 -5.63
C ARG A 55 15.12 -3.13 -5.46
N THR A 56 14.42 -4.15 -5.95
CA THR A 56 12.99 -4.35 -5.65
C THR A 56 12.84 -5.00 -4.28
N ILE A 57 12.02 -4.40 -3.41
CA ILE A 57 11.64 -4.94 -2.10
C ILE A 57 10.21 -5.46 -2.20
N ARG A 58 10.01 -6.73 -1.88
CA ARG A 58 8.68 -7.36 -1.78
C ARG A 58 8.27 -7.48 -0.32
N LYS A 59 7.03 -7.12 -0.01
CA LYS A 59 6.43 -7.27 1.32
C LYS A 59 5.01 -7.78 1.23
N ASP A 60 4.65 -8.63 2.17
CA ASP A 60 3.29 -9.12 2.35
C ASP A 60 2.59 -8.33 3.47
N ILE A 61 1.37 -7.90 3.18
CA ILE A 61 0.51 -7.20 4.11
C ILE A 61 -0.58 -8.16 4.55
N ALA A 62 -0.69 -8.38 5.86
CA ALA A 62 -1.76 -9.18 6.44
C ALA A 62 -2.99 -8.30 6.69
N VAL A 63 -4.11 -8.65 6.07
CA VAL A 63 -5.42 -8.00 6.23
C VAL A 63 -6.50 -9.03 6.56
N ASP A 64 -7.61 -8.61 7.14
CA ASP A 64 -8.81 -9.45 7.20
C ASP A 64 -9.51 -9.53 5.83
N GLU A 65 -10.47 -10.45 5.73
CA GLU A 65 -11.18 -10.75 4.48
C GLU A 65 -12.08 -9.61 4.01
N ASP A 66 -12.72 -8.90 4.93
CA ASP A 66 -13.61 -7.77 4.62
C ASP A 66 -12.81 -6.58 4.08
N THR A 67 -11.67 -6.29 4.68
CA THR A 67 -10.69 -5.29 4.21
C THR A 67 -10.20 -5.65 2.82
N LEU A 68 -9.84 -6.91 2.56
CA LEU A 68 -9.41 -7.35 1.23
C LEU A 68 -10.52 -7.15 0.19
N ASN A 69 -11.76 -7.55 0.50
CA ASN A 69 -12.89 -7.42 -0.42
C ASN A 69 -13.21 -5.95 -0.71
N THR A 70 -13.18 -5.10 0.31
CA THR A 70 -13.38 -3.65 0.17
C THR A 70 -12.30 -3.03 -0.71
N LEU A 71 -11.03 -3.39 -0.51
CA LEU A 71 -9.93 -2.90 -1.34
C LEU A 71 -10.05 -3.38 -2.80
N LYS A 72 -10.50 -4.62 -3.03
CA LYS A 72 -10.76 -5.13 -4.39
C LYS A 72 -11.86 -4.32 -5.09
N GLN A 73 -12.98 -4.10 -4.40
CA GLN A 73 -14.08 -3.30 -4.92
C GLN A 73 -13.62 -1.86 -5.24
N LYS A 74 -12.85 -1.22 -4.35
CA LYS A 74 -12.30 0.12 -4.59
C LYS A 74 -11.34 0.16 -5.78
N ALA A 75 -10.53 -0.89 -5.96
CA ALA A 75 -9.62 -0.98 -7.11
C ALA A 75 -10.41 -1.13 -8.43
N GLU A 76 -11.48 -1.92 -8.42
CA GLU A 76 -12.39 -2.09 -9.56
C GLU A 76 -13.14 -0.80 -9.91
N GLU A 77 -13.70 -0.10 -8.91
CA GLU A 77 -14.34 1.22 -9.07
C GLU A 77 -13.41 2.25 -9.72
N LEU A 78 -12.12 2.18 -9.42
CA LEU A 78 -11.09 3.06 -9.97
C LEU A 78 -10.49 2.55 -11.29
N GLY A 79 -10.86 1.35 -11.75
CA GLY A 79 -10.30 0.73 -12.95
C GLY A 79 -8.80 0.40 -12.85
N ILE A 80 -8.29 0.13 -11.65
CA ILE A 80 -6.87 -0.16 -11.38
C ILE A 80 -6.68 -1.53 -10.72
N SER A 81 -5.46 -2.06 -10.75
CA SER A 81 -5.15 -3.29 -10.02
C SER A 81 -5.13 -3.06 -8.50
N LEU A 82 -5.49 -4.09 -7.72
CA LEU A 82 -5.38 -4.08 -6.26
C LEU A 82 -3.97 -3.70 -5.80
N ALA A 83 -2.93 -4.23 -6.47
CA ALA A 83 -1.54 -3.93 -6.14
C ALA A 83 -1.21 -2.45 -6.34
N LEU A 84 -1.72 -1.83 -7.42
CA LEU A 84 -1.53 -0.40 -7.66
C LEU A 84 -2.26 0.44 -6.63
N LEU A 85 -3.51 0.10 -6.29
CA LEU A 85 -4.26 0.80 -5.24
C LEU A 85 -3.51 0.78 -3.92
N VAL A 86 -3.12 -0.41 -3.43
CA VAL A 86 -2.45 -0.55 -2.14
C VAL A 86 -1.09 0.15 -2.14
N ARG A 87 -0.33 0.07 -3.24
CA ARG A 87 0.92 0.83 -3.39
C ARG A 87 0.69 2.33 -3.31
N SER A 88 -0.34 2.86 -3.97
CA SER A 88 -0.71 4.29 -3.89
C SER A 88 -1.12 4.70 -2.47
N ILE A 89 -1.92 3.89 -1.77
CA ILE A 89 -2.28 4.13 -0.35
C ILE A 89 -1.02 4.26 0.51
N LEU A 90 -0.06 3.34 0.33
CA LEU A 90 1.14 3.31 1.17
C LEU A 90 2.09 4.48 0.88
N LEU A 91 2.07 5.04 -0.33
CA LEU A 91 2.86 6.19 -0.71
C LEU A 91 2.14 7.54 -0.49
N SER A 92 0.89 7.53 -0.02
CA SER A 92 0.09 8.74 0.24
C SER A 92 0.31 9.35 1.62
#